data_AF-A0A971G9Q8-F1
#
_entry.id   AF-A0A971G9Q8-F1
#
_cell.length_a   1.000
_cell.length_b   1.000
_cell.length_c   1.000
_cell.angle_alpha   90.00
_cell.angle_beta   90.00
_cell.angle_gamma   90.00
#
_symmetry.space_group_name_H-M   'P 1'
#
loop_
_entity.id
_entity.type
_entity.pdbx_description
1 polymer ?
#
loop_
_entity_poly.entity_id
_entity_poly.type
_entity_poly.pdbx_seq_one_letter_code
_entity_poly.pdbx_strand_id
1 'polypeptide(L)'
;LKEKTFLTALLPWTFFITGTSMVQGALVYYFTYIFGNEGLFQIALVALLFFSLACIPLWVKISNKIGKKKSYMIGMTIMSVGVMAFSLLGPILGPTFGVILMAFCGIGLSTHYVMPHAILPDIVEWDAHTKGKGRREGVYSSLWTFTSKLGQALALALNGWILALVGYSSTAITSLSRTGIILLCGPLPLLWYVVGLSVIKHYPIDRAFYEAMISEA
;
A
#
# COMPACT_ATOMS: atom_id res chain seq x y z
N LEU A 1 -11.09 -8.26 21.25
CA LEU A 1 -10.05 -8.46 20.21
C LEU A 1 -10.48 -9.39 19.08
N LYS A 2 -11.41 -10.35 19.27
CA LYS A 2 -12.02 -11.15 18.19
C LYS A 2 -13.11 -10.39 17.39
N GLU A 3 -12.94 -9.09 17.17
CA GLU A 3 -13.89 -8.33 16.35
C GLU A 3 -13.58 -8.60 14.88
N LYS A 4 -14.42 -9.42 14.23
CA LYS A 4 -14.26 -9.75 12.81
C LYS A 4 -14.15 -8.48 11.95
N THR A 5 -14.93 -7.45 12.29
CA THR A 5 -14.92 -6.13 11.63
C THR A 5 -13.54 -5.46 11.70
N PHE A 6 -12.92 -5.39 12.88
CA PHE A 6 -11.59 -4.81 13.04
C PHE A 6 -10.54 -5.59 12.25
N LEU A 7 -10.56 -6.93 12.32
CA LEU A 7 -9.62 -7.77 11.58
C LEU A 7 -9.76 -7.63 10.06
N THR A 8 -10.99 -7.45 9.55
CA THR A 8 -11.24 -7.22 8.12
C THR A 8 -10.76 -5.86 7.60
N ALA A 9 -10.38 -4.92 8.47
CA ALA A 9 -9.71 -3.67 8.11
C ALA A 9 -8.20 -3.68 8.41
N LEU A 10 -7.81 -4.28 9.54
CA LEU A 10 -6.43 -4.40 9.99
C LEU A 10 -5.60 -5.23 9.01
N LEU A 11 -6.09 -6.40 8.61
CA LEU A 11 -5.34 -7.31 7.74
C LEU A 11 -5.06 -6.70 6.35
N PRO A 12 -6.04 -6.11 5.64
CA PRO A 12 -5.75 -5.39 4.40
C PRO A 12 -4.72 -4.29 4.59
N TRP A 13 -4.84 -3.47 5.64
CA TRP A 13 -3.87 -2.43 5.94
C TRP A 13 -2.45 -3.00 6.10
N THR A 14 -2.29 -4.07 6.88
CA THR A 14 -1.00 -4.76 7.07
C THR A 14 -0.44 -5.30 5.75
N PHE A 15 -1.26 -5.95 4.92
CA PHE A 15 -0.80 -6.48 3.64
C PHE A 15 -0.43 -5.37 2.65
N PHE A 16 -1.25 -4.33 2.56
CA PHE A 16 -0.97 -3.19 1.70
C PHE A 16 0.31 -2.47 2.12
N ILE A 17 0.54 -2.24 3.41
CA ILE A 17 1.76 -1.56 3.83
C ILE A 17 3.00 -2.45 3.65
N THR A 18 2.86 -3.77 3.86
CA THR A 18 3.93 -4.74 3.57
C THR A 18 4.33 -4.68 2.09
N GLY A 19 3.37 -4.76 1.17
CA GLY A 19 3.65 -4.68 -0.27
C GLY A 19 4.29 -3.34 -0.66
N THR A 20 3.76 -2.22 -0.16
CA THR A 20 4.29 -0.88 -0.46
C THR A 20 5.70 -0.67 0.09
N SER A 21 5.99 -1.13 1.31
CA SER A 21 7.33 -1.08 1.88
C SER A 21 8.32 -1.98 1.14
N MET A 22 7.85 -3.11 0.61
CA MET A 22 8.68 -3.99 -0.20
C MET A 22 9.09 -3.30 -1.51
N VAL A 23 8.13 -2.68 -2.21
CA VAL A 23 8.41 -1.84 -3.40
C VAL A 23 9.39 -0.72 -3.04
N GLN A 24 9.12 0.01 -1.95
CA GLN A 24 9.95 1.14 -1.51
C GLN A 24 11.42 0.73 -1.29
N GLY A 25 11.65 -0.40 -0.63
CA GLY A 25 13.00 -0.91 -0.39
C GLY A 25 13.70 -1.43 -1.66
N ALA A 26 12.94 -1.91 -2.65
CA ALA A 26 13.48 -2.46 -3.89
C ALA A 26 13.75 -1.40 -4.97
N LEU A 27 13.02 -0.27 -4.95
CA LEU A 27 13.08 0.76 -5.98
C LEU A 27 14.49 1.34 -6.16
N VAL A 28 15.26 1.52 -5.09
CA VAL A 28 16.64 2.05 -5.20
C VAL A 28 17.51 1.14 -6.06
N TYR A 29 17.44 -0.18 -5.85
CA TYR A 29 18.17 -1.17 -6.65
C TYR A 29 17.71 -1.15 -8.11
N TYR A 30 16.41 -0.95 -8.34
CA TYR A 30 15.86 -0.88 -9.68
C TYR A 30 16.42 0.32 -10.45
N PHE A 31 16.39 1.52 -9.87
CA PHE A 31 16.91 2.73 -10.52
C PHE A 31 18.43 2.68 -10.73
N THR A 32 19.18 2.14 -9.77
CA THR A 32 20.64 2.02 -9.88
C THR A 32 21.05 0.98 -10.91
N TYR A 33 20.47 -0.22 -10.89
CA TYR A 33 20.99 -1.37 -11.66
C TYR A 33 20.19 -1.73 -12.92
N ILE A 34 18.91 -1.33 -13.02
CA ILE A 34 18.10 -1.54 -14.23
C ILE A 34 18.13 -0.30 -15.12
N PHE A 35 17.95 0.88 -14.52
CA PHE A 35 17.98 2.14 -15.26
C PHE A 35 19.37 2.77 -15.38
N GLY A 36 20.35 2.32 -14.57
CA GLY A 36 21.71 2.87 -14.61
C GLY A 36 21.80 4.32 -14.15
N ASN A 37 20.78 4.84 -13.45
CA ASN A 37 20.72 6.23 -13.03
C ASN A 37 20.05 6.36 -11.66
N GLU A 38 20.89 6.35 -10.62
CA GLU A 38 20.46 6.51 -9.23
C GLU A 38 19.85 7.89 -8.97
N GLY A 39 20.29 8.95 -9.66
CA GLY A 39 19.76 10.30 -9.48
C GLY A 39 18.27 10.43 -9.82
N LEU A 40 17.77 9.59 -10.74
CA LEU A 40 16.35 9.57 -11.08
C LEU A 40 15.47 8.96 -9.99
N PHE A 41 16.02 8.15 -9.08
CA PHE A 41 15.26 7.57 -7.97
C PHE A 41 14.66 8.67 -7.08
N GLN A 42 15.47 9.67 -6.71
CA GLN A 42 15.02 10.77 -5.86
C GLN A 42 13.95 11.61 -6.57
N ILE A 43 14.14 11.91 -7.85
CA ILE A 43 13.18 12.66 -8.66
C ILE A 43 11.85 11.88 -8.78
N ALA A 44 11.91 10.57 -9.03
CA ALA A 44 10.73 9.72 -9.13
C ALA A 44 9.98 9.61 -7.80
N LEU A 45 10.69 9.50 -6.68
CA LEU A 45 10.09 9.51 -5.35
C LEU A 45 9.41 10.84 -5.03
N VAL A 46 10.05 11.97 -5.34
CA VAL A 46 9.45 13.30 -5.15
C VAL A 46 8.18 13.41 -6.00
N ALA A 47 8.21 12.99 -7.26
CA ALA A 47 7.04 12.99 -8.12
C ALA A 47 5.91 12.10 -7.57
N LEU A 48 6.22 10.87 -7.16
CA LEU A 48 5.29 9.94 -6.53
C LEU A 48 4.59 10.56 -5.32
N LEU A 49 5.37 11.15 -4.40
CA LEU A 49 4.85 11.74 -3.17
C LEU A 49 4.07 13.03 -3.44
N PHE A 50 4.55 13.87 -4.35
CA PHE A 50 3.86 15.10 -4.75
C PHE A 50 2.48 14.81 -5.32
N PHE A 51 2.39 13.89 -6.29
CA PHE A 51 1.11 13.47 -6.86
C PHE A 51 0.22 12.77 -5.82
N SER A 52 0.82 11.96 -4.95
CA SER A 52 0.08 11.34 -3.84
C SER A 52 -0.59 12.40 -2.96
N LEU A 53 0.14 13.43 -2.53
CA LEU A 53 -0.40 14.53 -1.73
C LEU A 53 -1.45 15.35 -2.50
N ALA A 54 -1.16 15.68 -3.76
CA ALA A 54 -2.06 16.45 -4.61
C ALA A 54 -3.40 15.73 -4.86
N CYS A 55 -3.40 14.40 -4.88
CA CYS A 55 -4.61 13.60 -5.07
C CYS A 55 -5.42 13.35 -3.78
N ILE A 56 -4.90 13.68 -2.59
CA ILE A 56 -5.64 13.49 -1.33
C ILE A 56 -7.03 14.16 -1.35
N PRO A 57 -7.17 15.46 -1.69
CA PRO A 57 -8.49 16.11 -1.69
C PRO A 57 -9.46 15.49 -2.69
N LEU A 58 -8.94 15.01 -3.83
CA LEU A 58 -9.73 14.29 -4.82
C LEU A 58 -10.28 12.99 -4.23
N TRP A 59 -9.44 12.20 -3.55
CA TRP A 59 -9.86 10.96 -2.93
C TRP A 59 -10.80 11.13 -1.76
N VAL A 60 -10.69 12.22 -0.99
CA VAL A 60 -11.68 12.59 0.04
C VAL A 60 -13.05 12.85 -0.60
N LYS A 61 -13.10 13.62 -1.70
CA LYS A 61 -14.36 13.84 -2.44
C LYS A 61 -14.93 12.54 -3.00
N ILE A 62 -14.08 11.65 -3.52
CA ILE A 62 -14.51 10.36 -4.06
C ILE A 62 -15.01 9.46 -2.92
N SER A 63 -14.28 9.34 -1.80
CA SER A 63 -14.71 8.53 -0.65
C SER A 63 -16.02 9.00 -0.05
N ASN A 64 -16.27 10.30 -0.06
CA ASN A 64 -17.55 10.85 0.37
C ASN A 64 -18.70 10.48 -0.57
N LYS A 65 -18.44 10.10 -1.83
CA LYS A 65 -19.49 9.65 -2.77
C LYS A 65 -19.67 8.14 -2.75
N ILE A 66 -18.59 7.38 -2.93
CA ILE A 66 -18.64 5.92 -3.13
C ILE A 66 -18.31 5.10 -1.88
N GLY A 67 -17.93 5.76 -0.78
CA GLY A 67 -17.51 5.12 0.47
C GLY A 67 -16.00 4.84 0.55
N LYS A 68 -15.47 4.85 1.77
CA LYS A 68 -14.04 4.66 2.07
C LYS A 68 -13.50 3.31 1.57
N LYS A 69 -14.29 2.24 1.74
CA LYS A 69 -13.96 0.87 1.28
C LYS A 69 -13.70 0.82 -0.23
N LYS A 70 -14.66 1.32 -1.04
CA LYS A 70 -14.53 1.28 -2.51
C LYS A 70 -13.39 2.18 -2.99
N SER A 71 -13.25 3.37 -2.41
CA SER A 71 -12.11 4.24 -2.70
C SER A 71 -10.77 3.57 -2.43
N TYR A 72 -10.65 2.88 -1.30
CA TYR A 72 -9.42 2.18 -0.97
C TYR A 72 -9.12 1.03 -1.93
N MET A 73 -10.13 0.25 -2.30
CA MET A 73 -9.99 -0.83 -3.28
C MET A 73 -9.56 -0.31 -4.65
N ILE A 74 -10.16 0.77 -5.15
CA ILE A 74 -9.82 1.35 -6.45
C ILE A 74 -8.38 1.88 -6.42
N GLY A 75 -8.00 2.64 -5.40
CA GLY A 75 -6.64 3.18 -5.31
C GLY A 75 -5.56 2.10 -5.18
N MET A 76 -5.80 1.04 -4.39
CA MET A 76 -4.88 -0.09 -4.33
C MET A 76 -4.85 -0.93 -5.61
N THR A 77 -5.94 -0.94 -6.39
CA THR A 77 -5.95 -1.56 -7.72
C THR A 77 -5.12 -0.74 -8.71
N ILE A 78 -5.23 0.59 -8.69
CA ILE A 78 -4.38 1.49 -9.48
C ILE A 78 -2.91 1.25 -9.11
N MET A 79 -2.60 1.16 -7.81
CA MET A 79 -1.24 0.86 -7.33
C MET A 79 -0.76 -0.51 -7.83
N SER A 80 -1.61 -1.53 -7.77
CA SER A 80 -1.31 -2.89 -8.23
C SER A 80 -0.96 -2.94 -9.72
N VAL A 81 -1.77 -2.28 -10.55
CA VAL A 81 -1.53 -2.19 -12.00
C VAL A 81 -0.27 -1.39 -12.28
N GLY A 82 -0.08 -0.25 -11.60
CA GLY A 82 1.09 0.61 -11.79
C GLY A 82 2.41 -0.08 -11.40
N VAL A 83 2.43 -0.80 -10.28
CA VAL A 83 3.59 -1.57 -9.81
C VAL A 83 3.91 -2.75 -10.75
N MET A 84 2.89 -3.45 -11.26
CA MET A 84 3.10 -4.50 -12.27
C MET A 84 3.60 -3.93 -13.61
N ALA A 85 3.00 -2.84 -14.08
CA ALA A 85 3.42 -2.15 -15.30
C ALA A 85 4.85 -1.61 -15.17
N PHE A 86 5.23 -1.10 -14.00
CA PHE A 86 6.59 -0.61 -13.73
C PHE A 86 7.62 -1.73 -13.85
N SER A 87 7.33 -2.88 -13.25
CA SER A 87 8.23 -4.04 -13.30
C SER A 87 8.39 -4.60 -14.72
N LEU A 88 7.31 -4.73 -15.49
CA LEU A 88 7.33 -5.33 -16.83
C LEU A 88 7.79 -4.38 -17.94
N LEU A 89 7.29 -3.14 -17.94
CA LEU A 89 7.51 -2.17 -19.01
C LEU A 89 8.70 -1.25 -18.74
N GLY A 90 9.09 -1.08 -17.47
CA GLY A 90 10.26 -0.29 -17.10
C GLY A 90 11.53 -0.64 -17.89
N PRO A 91 11.94 -1.92 -17.97
CA PRO A 91 13.18 -2.28 -18.67
C PRO A 91 13.11 -2.08 -20.19
N ILE A 92 11.90 -1.96 -20.76
CA ILE A 92 11.65 -1.86 -22.20
C ILE A 92 11.54 -0.39 -22.62
N LEU A 93 10.76 0.40 -21.87
CA LEU A 93 10.44 1.80 -22.18
C LEU A 93 11.41 2.80 -21.54
N GLY A 94 12.24 2.33 -20.62
CA GLY A 94 13.33 3.09 -20.04
C GLY A 94 12.96 3.98 -18.85
N PRO A 95 13.94 4.72 -18.32
CA PRO A 95 13.84 5.44 -17.05
C PRO A 95 12.78 6.54 -17.03
N THR A 96 12.65 7.32 -18.11
CA THR A 96 11.68 8.43 -18.18
C THR A 96 10.24 7.93 -18.04
N PHE A 97 9.94 6.81 -18.70
CA PHE A 97 8.64 6.15 -18.54
C PHE A 97 8.43 5.68 -17.10
N GLY A 98 9.45 5.11 -16.46
CA GLY A 98 9.40 4.70 -15.05
C GLY A 98 9.06 5.84 -14.11
N VAL A 99 9.65 7.03 -14.30
CA VAL A 99 9.36 8.24 -13.51
C VAL A 99 7.91 8.68 -13.69
N ILE A 100 7.43 8.74 -14.93
CA ILE A 100 6.04 9.13 -15.24
C ILE A 100 5.07 8.14 -14.60
N LEU A 101 5.33 6.83 -14.73
CA LEU A 101 4.48 5.80 -14.16
C LEU A 101 4.46 5.85 -12.62
N MET A 102 5.59 6.15 -11.98
CA MET A 102 5.62 6.39 -10.54
C MET A 102 4.75 7.59 -10.12
N ALA A 103 4.72 8.68 -10.91
CA ALA A 103 3.81 9.78 -10.64
C ALA A 103 2.34 9.32 -10.67
N PHE A 104 1.96 8.49 -11.65
CA PHE A 104 0.62 7.89 -11.71
C PHE A 104 0.33 6.93 -10.54
N CYS A 105 1.30 6.14 -10.11
CA CYS A 105 1.19 5.32 -8.90
C CYS A 105 0.88 6.16 -7.65
N GLY A 106 1.31 7.43 -7.64
CA GLY A 106 1.01 8.40 -6.58
C GLY A 106 -0.50 8.57 -6.35
N ILE A 107 -1.29 8.52 -7.43
CA ILE A 107 -2.76 8.57 -7.36
C ILE A 107 -3.29 7.39 -6.53
N GLY A 108 -2.79 6.17 -6.75
CA GLY A 108 -3.17 5.01 -5.97
C GLY A 108 -2.65 5.07 -4.52
N LEU A 109 -1.37 5.44 -4.37
CA LEU A 109 -0.68 5.54 -3.08
C LEU A 109 -1.37 6.52 -2.11
N SER A 110 -1.97 7.59 -2.61
CA SER A 110 -2.71 8.53 -1.77
C SER A 110 -3.86 7.88 -0.99
N THR A 111 -4.56 6.90 -1.57
CA THR A 111 -5.59 6.14 -0.87
C THR A 111 -5.03 5.27 0.24
N HIS A 112 -3.81 4.76 0.06
CA HIS A 112 -3.10 3.97 1.06
C HIS A 112 -2.81 4.79 2.32
N TYR A 113 -2.52 6.08 2.18
CA TYR A 113 -2.34 6.95 3.35
C TYR A 113 -3.67 7.44 3.94
N VAL A 114 -4.65 7.83 3.11
CA VAL A 114 -5.85 8.51 3.63
C VAL A 114 -6.93 7.54 4.13
N MET A 115 -7.26 6.51 3.36
CA MET A 115 -8.42 5.66 3.65
C MET A 115 -8.27 4.86 4.95
N PRO A 116 -7.11 4.25 5.26
CA PRO A 116 -6.96 3.44 6.46
C PRO A 116 -7.09 4.27 7.74
N HIS A 117 -6.54 5.49 7.74
CA HIS A 117 -6.69 6.44 8.84
C HIS A 117 -8.11 7.00 8.96
N ALA A 118 -8.90 7.01 7.89
CA ALA A 118 -10.31 7.36 7.95
C ALA A 118 -11.21 6.18 8.38
N ILE A 119 -10.80 4.93 8.13
CA ILE A 119 -11.55 3.71 8.49
C ILE A 119 -11.36 3.37 9.97
N LEU A 120 -10.17 3.58 10.53
CA LEU A 120 -9.88 3.21 11.92
C LEU A 120 -10.82 3.88 12.93
N PRO A 121 -11.07 5.22 12.89
CA PRO A 121 -12.05 5.87 13.75
C PRO A 121 -13.47 5.30 13.62
N ASP A 122 -13.92 4.97 12.40
CA ASP A 122 -15.25 4.37 12.17
C ASP A 122 -15.40 3.05 12.93
N ILE A 123 -14.33 2.25 13.02
CA ILE A 123 -14.35 0.99 13.76
C ILE A 123 -14.39 1.24 15.27
N VAL A 124 -13.68 2.27 15.75
CA VAL A 124 -13.73 2.66 17.17
C VAL A 124 -15.14 3.08 17.56
N GLU A 125 -15.78 3.88 16.72
CA GLU A 125 -17.15 4.37 16.92
C GLU A 125 -18.15 3.23 16.85
N TRP A 126 -18.03 2.33 15.87
CA TRP A 126 -18.84 1.13 15.76
C TRP A 126 -18.76 0.24 17.01
N ASP A 127 -17.55 0.01 17.53
CA ASP A 127 -17.35 -0.81 18.74
C ASP A 127 -17.92 -0.13 19.99
N ALA A 128 -17.77 1.20 20.08
CA ALA A 128 -18.35 1.98 21.17
C ALA A 128 -19.89 1.91 21.17
N HIS A 129 -20.52 2.07 20.01
CA HIS A 129 -21.97 2.04 19.85
C HIS A 129 -22.55 0.62 20.06
N THR A 130 -21.96 -0.40 19.43
CA THR A 130 -22.53 -1.76 19.44
C THR A 130 -22.33 -2.47 20.79
N LYS A 131 -21.23 -2.19 21.51
CA LYS A 131 -20.84 -2.98 22.68
C LYS A 131 -20.87 -2.20 23.99
N GLY A 132 -20.99 -0.88 23.97
CA GLY A 132 -21.03 -0.06 25.19
C GLY A 132 -19.79 -0.17 26.08
N LYS A 133 -18.67 -0.74 25.59
CA LYS A 133 -17.47 -1.07 26.39
C LYS A 133 -16.45 0.08 26.51
N GLY A 134 -16.90 1.32 26.35
CA GLY A 134 -16.05 2.51 26.30
C GLY A 134 -15.21 2.59 25.02
N ARG A 135 -14.63 3.76 24.73
CA ARG A 135 -13.80 3.99 23.54
C ARG A 135 -12.43 3.29 23.69
N ARG A 136 -12.22 2.21 22.95
CA ARG A 136 -10.96 1.43 22.94
C ARG A 136 -9.97 1.91 21.89
N GLU A 137 -9.89 3.22 21.71
CA GLU A 137 -9.09 3.86 20.66
C GLU A 137 -7.61 3.50 20.76
N GLY A 138 -7.05 3.53 21.98
CA GLY A 138 -5.65 3.15 22.22
C GLY A 138 -5.33 1.70 21.86
N VAL A 139 -6.27 0.77 22.07
CA VAL A 139 -6.07 -0.65 21.74
C VAL A 139 -6.09 -0.86 20.23
N TYR A 140 -7.03 -0.24 19.52
CA TYR A 140 -7.11 -0.35 18.07
C TYR A 140 -5.92 0.33 17.39
N SER A 141 -5.55 1.54 17.81
CA SER A 141 -4.40 2.29 17.26
C SER A 141 -3.06 1.61 17.53
N SER A 142 -2.88 1.00 18.71
CA SER A 142 -1.65 0.25 19.03
C SER A 142 -1.51 -1.01 18.17
N LEU A 143 -2.58 -1.81 18.02
CA LEU A 143 -2.57 -2.98 17.14
C LEU A 143 -2.37 -2.59 15.67
N TRP A 144 -3.01 -1.49 15.24
CA TRP A 144 -2.87 -0.94 13.90
C TRP A 144 -1.42 -0.58 13.58
N THR A 145 -0.77 0.12 14.50
CA THR A 145 0.64 0.54 14.34
C THR A 145 1.57 -0.66 14.45
N PHE A 146 1.39 -1.51 15.46
CA PHE A 146 2.23 -2.68 15.70
C PHE A 146 2.26 -3.63 14.50
N THR A 147 1.09 -4.00 13.98
CA THR A 147 1.01 -4.90 12.81
C THR A 147 1.58 -4.26 11.55
N SER A 148 1.39 -2.95 11.36
CA SER A 148 2.00 -2.24 10.23
C SER A 148 3.53 -2.24 10.28
N LYS A 149 4.11 -2.07 11.49
CA LYS A 149 5.56 -2.13 11.69
C LYS A 149 6.10 -3.53 11.53
N LEU A 150 5.36 -4.54 11.98
CA LEU A 150 5.70 -5.94 11.72
C LEU A 150 5.71 -6.25 10.22
N GLY A 151 4.71 -5.78 9.47
CA GLY A 151 4.65 -5.91 8.01
C GLY A 151 5.80 -5.19 7.30
N GLN A 152 6.14 -3.97 7.71
CA GLN A 152 7.31 -3.23 7.22
C GLN A 152 8.63 -3.98 7.46
N ALA A 153 8.82 -4.49 8.68
CA ALA A 153 10.01 -5.26 9.04
C ALA A 153 10.12 -6.55 8.22
N LEU A 154 9.00 -7.25 8.03
CA LEU A 154 8.92 -8.43 7.18
C LEU A 154 9.26 -8.11 5.73
N ALA A 155 8.72 -7.02 5.17
CA ALA A 155 9.03 -6.58 3.81
C ALA A 155 10.52 -6.30 3.62
N LEU A 156 11.15 -5.61 4.58
CA LEU A 156 12.58 -5.33 4.53
C LEU A 156 13.42 -6.61 4.64
N ALA A 157 13.06 -7.53 5.53
CA ALA A 157 13.72 -8.83 5.66
C ALA A 157 13.61 -9.66 4.38
N LEU A 158 12.40 -9.72 3.78
CA LEU A 158 12.16 -10.42 2.53
C LEU A 158 12.98 -9.82 1.38
N ASN A 159 13.05 -8.50 1.26
CA ASN A 159 13.92 -7.84 0.27
C ASN A 159 15.37 -8.31 0.45
N GLY A 160 15.90 -8.27 1.67
CA GLY A 160 17.28 -8.70 1.96
C GLY A 160 17.53 -10.18 1.64
N TRP A 161 16.64 -11.07 2.07
CA TRP A 161 16.77 -12.51 1.81
C TRP A 161 16.67 -12.83 0.32
N ILE A 162 15.73 -12.22 -0.40
CA ILE A 162 15.59 -12.45 -1.84
C ILE A 162 16.82 -11.95 -2.58
N LEU A 163 17.34 -10.76 -2.24
CA LEU A 163 18.58 -10.24 -2.82
C LEU A 163 19.79 -11.15 -2.54
N ALA A 164 19.91 -11.68 -1.33
CA ALA A 164 20.95 -12.64 -0.98
C ALA A 164 20.82 -13.95 -1.77
N LEU A 165 19.60 -14.48 -1.91
CA LEU A 165 19.32 -15.72 -2.65
C LEU A 165 19.63 -15.60 -4.14
N VAL A 166 19.36 -14.44 -4.74
CA VAL A 166 19.71 -14.17 -6.16
C VAL A 166 21.17 -13.76 -6.35
N GLY A 167 21.99 -13.82 -5.29
CA GLY A 167 23.42 -13.51 -5.34
C GLY A 167 23.71 -12.06 -5.72
N TYR A 168 22.88 -11.12 -5.28
CA TYR A 168 23.08 -9.70 -5.57
C TYR A 168 24.44 -9.22 -5.06
N SER A 169 25.24 -8.64 -5.96
CA SER A 169 26.50 -7.95 -5.67
C SER A 169 26.48 -6.57 -6.32
N SER A 170 26.91 -5.55 -5.59
CA SER A 170 26.98 -4.19 -6.10
C SER A 170 28.03 -4.00 -7.21
N THR A 171 29.00 -4.92 -7.32
CA THR A 171 30.10 -4.86 -8.30
C THR A 171 29.82 -5.65 -9.59
N ALA A 172 28.95 -6.66 -9.53
CA ALA A 172 28.64 -7.52 -10.66
C ALA A 172 27.19 -8.01 -10.59
N ILE A 173 26.32 -7.42 -11.43
CA ILE A 173 24.93 -7.83 -11.54
C ILE A 173 24.81 -9.01 -12.52
N THR A 174 24.33 -10.13 -12.01
CA THR A 174 24.01 -11.30 -12.84
C THR A 174 22.60 -11.18 -13.43
N SER A 175 22.29 -12.01 -14.44
CA SER A 175 20.93 -12.11 -14.98
C SER A 175 19.89 -12.50 -13.92
N LEU A 176 20.27 -13.39 -12.98
CA LEU A 176 19.42 -13.80 -11.87
C LEU A 176 19.16 -12.65 -10.89
N SER A 177 20.19 -11.92 -10.50
CA SER A 177 20.06 -10.75 -9.60
C SER A 177 19.19 -9.66 -10.23
N ARG A 178 19.33 -9.43 -11.54
CA ARG A 178 18.51 -8.50 -12.30
C ARG A 178 17.02 -8.88 -12.23
N THR A 179 16.70 -10.15 -12.48
CA THR A 179 15.33 -10.65 -12.37
C THR A 179 14.80 -10.54 -10.94
N GLY A 180 15.62 -10.84 -9.93
CA GLY A 180 15.25 -10.66 -8.53
C GLY A 180 14.81 -9.24 -8.20
N ILE A 181 15.57 -8.23 -8.64
CA ILE A 181 15.21 -6.82 -8.46
C ILE A 181 13.88 -6.48 -9.15
N ILE A 182 13.67 -6.96 -10.38
CA ILE A 182 12.42 -6.75 -11.12
C ILE A 182 11.22 -7.39 -10.39
N LEU A 183 11.38 -8.60 -9.84
CA LEU A 183 10.34 -9.31 -9.07
C LEU A 183 9.96 -8.56 -7.79
N LEU A 184 10.95 -8.02 -7.07
CA LEU A 184 10.77 -7.25 -5.85
C LEU A 184 10.05 -5.91 -6.08
N CYS A 185 10.15 -5.35 -7.28
CA CYS A 185 9.47 -4.10 -7.65
C CYS A 185 8.09 -4.30 -8.30
N GLY A 186 7.56 -5.53 -8.43
CA GLY A 186 6.28 -5.74 -9.13
C GLY A 186 5.50 -6.98 -8.70
N PRO A 187 5.83 -8.17 -9.23
CA PRO A 187 5.11 -9.41 -8.95
C PRO A 187 4.99 -9.78 -7.48
N LEU A 188 6.06 -9.65 -6.68
CA LEU A 188 6.01 -10.04 -5.28
C LEU A 188 5.17 -9.07 -4.43
N PRO A 189 5.31 -7.73 -4.56
CA PRO A 189 4.40 -6.80 -3.90
C PRO A 189 2.94 -6.96 -4.30
N LEU A 190 2.69 -7.31 -5.58
CA LEU A 190 1.33 -7.54 -6.07
C LEU A 190 0.62 -8.65 -5.30
N LEU A 191 1.32 -9.72 -4.89
CA LEU A 191 0.70 -10.79 -4.09
C LEU A 191 0.11 -10.24 -2.80
N TRP A 192 0.85 -9.36 -2.10
CA TRP A 192 0.35 -8.71 -0.88
C TRP A 192 -0.86 -7.83 -1.17
N TYR A 193 -0.84 -7.07 -2.28
CA TYR A 193 -1.97 -6.23 -2.67
C TYR A 193 -3.21 -7.05 -3.03
N VAL A 194 -3.07 -8.16 -3.76
CA VAL A 194 -4.18 -9.04 -4.14
C VAL A 194 -4.80 -9.69 -2.90
N VAL A 195 -3.98 -10.13 -1.95
CA VAL A 195 -4.47 -10.66 -0.68
C VAL A 195 -5.22 -9.58 0.11
N GLY A 196 -4.65 -8.38 0.23
CA GLY A 196 -5.31 -7.25 0.89
C GLY A 196 -6.65 -6.87 0.24
N LEU A 197 -6.70 -6.81 -1.09
CA LEU A 197 -7.92 -6.54 -1.88
C LEU A 197 -8.97 -7.64 -1.69
N SER A 198 -8.55 -8.89 -1.54
CA SER A 198 -9.46 -10.03 -1.32
C SER A 198 -10.07 -10.00 0.07
N VAL A 199 -9.29 -9.62 1.09
CA VAL A 199 -9.78 -9.52 2.47
C VAL A 199 -10.70 -8.31 2.64
N ILE A 200 -10.33 -7.14 2.11
CA ILE A 200 -11.12 -5.90 2.30
C ILE A 200 -12.50 -5.98 1.63
N LYS A 201 -12.69 -6.84 0.61
CA LYS A 201 -14.02 -7.10 0.01
C LYS A 201 -15.05 -7.55 1.04
N HIS A 202 -14.62 -8.25 2.08
CA HIS A 202 -15.47 -8.74 3.17
C HIS A 202 -15.68 -7.71 4.29
N TYR A 203 -15.11 -6.51 4.18
CA TYR A 203 -15.30 -5.45 5.16
C TYR A 203 -16.78 -5.01 5.18
N PRO A 204 -17.47 -5.12 6.33
CA PRO A 204 -18.94 -5.00 6.39
C PRO A 204 -19.43 -3.57 6.52
N ILE A 205 -18.58 -2.62 6.91
CA ILE A 205 -18.98 -1.23 7.11
C ILE A 205 -18.94 -0.52 5.76
N ASP A 206 -20.12 -0.37 5.15
CA ASP A 206 -20.34 0.50 4.00
C ASP A 206 -20.91 1.85 4.45
N ARG A 207 -20.85 2.86 3.58
CA ARG A 207 -21.30 4.23 3.88
C ARG A 207 -22.72 4.29 4.42
N ALA A 208 -23.65 3.54 3.81
CA ALA A 208 -25.05 3.49 4.23
C ALA A 208 -25.23 2.95 5.65
N PHE A 209 -24.36 2.03 6.08
CA PHE A 209 -24.40 1.48 7.44
C PHE A 209 -23.85 2.47 8.48
N TYR A 210 -22.80 3.22 8.12
CA TYR A 210 -22.24 4.27 8.98
C TYR A 210 -23.21 5.46 9.14
N GLU A 211 -23.85 5.90 8.05
CA GLU A 211 -24.85 6.97 8.10
C GLU A 211 -26.08 6.57 8.92
N ALA A 212 -26.53 5.30 8.85
CA ALA A 212 -27.60 4.77 9.69
C ALA A 212 -27.23 4.78 11.18
N MET A 213 -26.00 4.37 11.53
CA MET A 213 -25.53 4.33 12.92
C MET A 213 -25.46 5.73 13.56
N ILE A 214 -25.05 6.76 12.82
CA ILE A 214 -25.03 8.15 13.33
C ILE A 214 -26.45 8.70 13.49
N SER A 215 -27.39 8.31 12.63
CA SER A 215 -28.78 8.77 12.74
C SER A 215 -29.54 8.17 13.93
N GLU A 216 -29.08 7.04 14.47
CA GLU A 216 -29.65 6.35 15.63
C GLU A 216 -28.98 6.74 16.97
N ALA A 217 -27.89 7.51 16.94
CA ALA A 217 -27.14 7.97 18.11
C ALA A 217 -27.55 9.39 18.55
#